data_AF-A0A1R1Z0E4-F1
#
_entry.id   AF-A0A1R1Z0E4-F1
#
_cell.length_a   1.000
_cell.length_b   1.000
_cell.length_c   1.000
_cell.angle_alpha   90.00
_cell.angle_beta   90.00
_cell.angle_gamma   90.00
#
_symmetry.space_group_name_H-M   'P 1'
#
loop_
_entity.id
_entity.type
_entity.pdbx_description
1 polymer ?
#
loop_
_entity_poly.entity_id
_entity_poly.type
_entity_poly.pdbx_seq_one_letter_code
_entity_poly.pdbx_strand_id
1 'polypeptide(L)'
;MIIYIPLAWFILAYAGLPRLWSHHEHKLIGQNDAITSYTAQDIPGDPINLRIRGRKDAIVAAYRHAGWSLADPVSLRTGARIGLSVIAGRPYPNAPVSPLFVQDRMQDFAFERDEGASADRRHHVRFWQIGTDDWLAAATFDRGVGLSLFTLQITHHIGPDIDTERALSSALLQACGAVPQPPQSMRLPPGTWHRNGGGDRYHTDGSIAVLSLNRPTC
;
A
#
# COMPACT_ATOMS: atom_id res chain seq x y z
N MET A 1 19.38 32.28 9.34
CA MET A 1 20.00 31.32 8.38
C MET A 1 19.43 29.91 8.51
N ILE A 2 19.23 29.37 9.73
CA ILE A 2 18.80 27.98 9.99
C ILE A 2 17.37 27.66 9.49
N ILE A 3 16.46 28.63 9.38
CA ILE A 3 15.06 28.40 8.94
C ILE A 3 14.92 28.29 7.41
N TYR A 4 15.86 28.85 6.64
CA TYR A 4 15.75 28.86 5.18
C TYR A 4 15.98 27.49 4.56
N ILE A 5 16.81 26.64 5.18
CA ILE A 5 17.08 25.27 4.73
C ILE A 5 15.80 24.40 4.82
N PRO A 6 15.12 24.27 5.97
CA PRO A 6 13.89 23.49 6.06
C PRO A 6 12.73 24.10 5.26
N LEU A 7 12.66 25.44 5.13
CA LEU A 7 11.67 26.08 4.27
C LEU A 7 11.90 25.77 2.78
N ALA A 8 13.15 25.88 2.32
CA ALA A 8 13.52 25.52 0.94
C ALA A 8 13.27 24.04 0.67
N TRP A 9 13.63 23.15 1.60
CA TRP A 9 13.30 21.73 1.53
C TRP A 9 11.79 21.51 1.43
N PHE A 10 10.99 22.16 2.27
CA PHE A 10 9.53 22.01 2.25
C PHE A 10 8.93 22.45 0.91
N ILE A 11 9.36 23.59 0.38
CA ILE A 11 8.92 24.09 -0.93
C ILE A 11 9.34 23.13 -2.05
N LEU A 12 10.58 22.63 -2.02
CA LEU A 12 11.05 21.68 -3.03
C LEU A 12 10.29 20.36 -2.93
N ALA A 13 10.11 19.81 -1.73
CA ALA A 13 9.55 18.48 -1.53
C ALA A 13 8.04 18.42 -1.77
N TYR A 14 7.29 19.45 -1.36
CA TYR A 14 5.83 19.44 -1.43
C TYR A 14 5.26 20.30 -2.57
N ALA A 15 6.12 21.00 -3.33
CA ALA A 15 5.68 21.83 -4.44
C ALA A 15 6.56 21.73 -5.70
N GLY A 16 7.88 21.75 -5.59
CA GLY A 16 8.79 21.74 -6.75
C GLY A 16 8.89 20.37 -7.44
N LEU A 17 9.44 19.39 -6.74
CA LEU A 17 9.73 18.05 -7.26
C LEU A 17 8.46 17.28 -7.69
N PRO A 18 7.34 17.29 -6.93
CA PRO A 18 6.12 16.61 -7.38
C PRO A 18 5.56 17.18 -8.69
N ARG A 19 5.65 18.51 -8.90
CA ARG A 19 5.22 19.14 -10.17
C ARG A 19 6.13 18.74 -11.32
N LEU A 20 7.43 18.69 -11.09
CA LEU A 20 8.40 18.25 -12.10
C LEU A 20 8.12 16.80 -12.53
N TRP A 21 7.84 15.92 -11.56
CA TRP A 21 7.44 14.54 -11.81
C TRP A 21 6.17 14.47 -12.66
N SER A 22 5.07 15.10 -12.21
CA SER A 22 3.79 15.09 -12.93
C SER A 22 3.87 15.63 -14.36
N HIS A 23 4.85 16.49 -14.64
CA HIS A 23 5.09 17.03 -15.97
C HIS A 23 5.86 16.07 -16.88
N HIS A 24 6.79 15.28 -16.33
CA HIS A 24 7.65 14.37 -17.12
C HIS A 24 7.09 12.95 -17.23
N GLU A 25 6.49 12.46 -16.15
CA GLU A 25 5.82 11.16 -16.09
C GLU A 25 4.38 11.36 -16.57
N HIS A 26 4.20 11.28 -17.89
CA HIS A 26 2.87 11.22 -18.47
C HIS A 26 2.24 9.86 -18.13
N LYS A 27 1.19 9.90 -17.31
CA LYS A 27 0.18 8.86 -17.12
C LYS A 27 0.24 7.73 -18.17
N LEU A 28 0.68 6.53 -17.77
CA LEU A 28 0.25 5.28 -18.43
C LEU A 28 -1.20 4.93 -18.04
N ILE A 29 -2.04 5.94 -17.81
CA ILE A 29 -3.44 5.74 -17.42
C ILE A 29 -4.22 5.44 -18.69
N GLY A 30 -4.79 4.25 -18.75
CA GLY A 30 -5.66 3.82 -19.84
C GLY A 30 -5.24 2.52 -20.54
N GLN A 31 -4.13 1.89 -20.16
CA GLN A 31 -3.95 0.47 -20.47
C GLN A 31 -4.47 -0.33 -19.26
N ASN A 32 -5.38 -1.28 -19.50
CA ASN A 32 -6.20 -2.01 -18.54
C ASN A 32 -5.44 -2.89 -17.51
N ASP A 33 -4.19 -2.57 -17.18
CA ASP A 33 -3.28 -3.36 -16.35
C ASP A 33 -3.05 -2.68 -15.01
N ALA A 34 -3.97 -2.93 -14.08
CA ALA A 34 -3.84 -2.51 -12.70
C ALA A 34 -2.80 -3.36 -11.95
N ILE A 35 -1.53 -3.22 -12.33
CA ILE A 35 -0.38 -3.93 -11.75
C ILE A 35 0.36 -3.10 -10.69
N THR A 36 0.14 -1.77 -10.67
CA THR A 36 0.73 -0.85 -9.71
C THR A 36 -0.31 0.22 -9.34
N SER A 37 -0.33 0.63 -8.08
CA SER A 37 -1.10 1.79 -7.62
C SER A 37 -0.29 3.08 -7.81
N TYR A 38 -0.92 4.25 -7.71
CA TYR A 38 -0.28 5.55 -7.91
C TYR A 38 -0.67 6.54 -6.82
N THR A 39 0.17 7.53 -6.55
CA THR A 39 -0.21 8.68 -5.72
C THR A 39 -1.09 9.66 -6.50
N ALA A 40 -1.65 10.67 -5.84
CA ALA A 40 -2.39 11.75 -6.50
C ALA A 40 -1.54 12.60 -7.48
N GLN A 41 -0.21 12.45 -7.46
CA GLN A 41 0.72 13.11 -8.36
C GLN A 41 1.25 12.16 -9.46
N ASP A 42 0.57 11.04 -9.69
CA ASP A 42 0.92 10.01 -10.67
C ASP A 42 2.31 9.36 -10.43
N ILE A 43 2.80 9.45 -9.19
CA ILE A 43 4.01 8.73 -8.76
C ILE A 43 3.64 7.26 -8.47
N PRO A 44 4.35 6.27 -9.03
CA PRO A 44 4.11 4.85 -8.74
C PRO A 44 4.15 4.56 -7.24
N GLY A 45 3.14 3.88 -6.72
CA GLY A 45 2.99 3.46 -5.34
C GLY A 45 3.30 1.98 -5.15
N ASP A 46 2.44 1.31 -4.37
CA ASP A 46 2.59 -0.11 -4.10
C ASP A 46 2.16 -0.98 -5.30
N PRO A 47 2.90 -2.06 -5.59
CA PRO A 47 2.54 -3.03 -6.62
C PRO A 47 1.32 -3.86 -6.21
N ILE A 48 0.41 -4.10 -7.15
CA ILE A 48 -0.77 -4.94 -6.96
C ILE A 48 -0.33 -6.40 -7.05
N ASN A 49 -0.45 -7.13 -5.94
CA ASN A 49 0.02 -8.51 -5.81
C ASN A 49 -1.10 -9.48 -5.41
N LEU A 50 -2.32 -9.00 -5.21
CA LEU A 50 -3.50 -9.80 -4.86
C LEU A 50 -4.73 -9.40 -5.68
N ARG A 51 -5.58 -10.38 -5.98
CA ARG A 51 -6.95 -10.19 -6.47
C ARG A 51 -7.91 -11.09 -5.72
N ILE A 52 -8.95 -10.52 -5.14
CA ILE A 52 -9.94 -11.25 -4.35
C ILE A 52 -11.30 -11.11 -5.01
N ARG A 53 -11.92 -12.25 -5.33
CA ARG A 53 -13.31 -12.32 -5.76
C ARG A 53 -14.18 -12.73 -4.58
N GLY A 54 -14.93 -11.80 -4.01
CA GLY A 54 -15.70 -12.03 -2.80
C GLY A 54 -16.32 -10.75 -2.26
N ARG A 55 -17.28 -10.92 -1.35
CA ARG A 55 -17.97 -9.79 -0.74
C ARG A 55 -17.04 -9.03 0.21
N LYS A 56 -17.20 -7.70 0.28
CA LYS A 56 -16.42 -6.83 1.17
C LYS A 56 -16.46 -7.29 2.62
N ASP A 57 -17.64 -7.65 3.12
CA ASP A 57 -17.84 -8.09 4.51
C ASP A 57 -17.06 -9.38 4.83
N ALA A 58 -16.95 -10.30 3.87
CA ALA A 58 -16.15 -11.52 4.02
C ALA A 58 -14.66 -11.22 4.13
N ILE A 59 -14.15 -10.32 3.29
CA ILE A 59 -12.74 -9.88 3.35
C ILE A 59 -12.47 -9.21 4.70
N VAL A 60 -13.35 -8.30 5.13
CA VAL A 60 -13.22 -7.60 6.41
C VAL A 60 -13.27 -8.57 7.60
N ALA A 61 -14.17 -9.55 7.58
CA ALA A 61 -14.25 -10.58 8.61
C ALA A 61 -12.94 -11.39 8.69
N ALA A 62 -12.40 -11.83 7.54
CA ALA A 62 -11.16 -12.62 7.50
C ALA A 62 -9.96 -11.86 8.09
N TYR A 63 -9.76 -10.60 7.68
CA TYR A 63 -8.67 -9.78 8.22
C TYR A 63 -8.83 -9.52 9.72
N ARG A 64 -10.04 -9.19 10.18
CA ARG A 64 -10.31 -9.00 11.62
C ARG A 64 -10.09 -10.28 12.43
N HIS A 65 -10.52 -11.43 11.91
CA HIS A 65 -10.30 -12.73 12.54
C HIS A 65 -8.80 -13.02 12.70
N ALA A 66 -7.99 -12.62 11.71
CA ALA A 66 -6.54 -12.72 11.74
C ALA A 66 -5.84 -11.63 12.60
N GLY A 67 -6.61 -10.82 13.34
CA GLY A 67 -6.08 -9.78 14.23
C GLY A 67 -5.62 -8.51 13.52
N TRP A 68 -5.99 -8.30 12.26
CA TRP A 68 -5.69 -7.06 11.54
C TRP A 68 -6.73 -5.98 11.85
N SER A 69 -6.23 -4.74 11.88
CA SER A 69 -7.03 -3.56 12.19
C SER A 69 -7.36 -2.79 10.91
N LEU A 70 -8.57 -2.27 10.82
CA LEU A 70 -8.97 -1.41 9.69
C LEU A 70 -8.31 -0.03 9.90
N ALA A 71 -7.63 0.49 8.87
CA ALA A 71 -6.99 1.80 8.93
C ALA A 71 -8.02 2.91 9.13
N ASP A 72 -7.71 3.88 10.00
CA ASP A 72 -8.55 5.07 10.20
C ASP A 72 -8.53 5.95 8.92
N PRO A 73 -9.62 6.70 8.64
CA PRO A 73 -9.62 7.64 7.53
C PRO A 73 -8.56 8.74 7.74
N VAL A 74 -7.99 9.22 6.63
CA VAL A 74 -7.05 10.34 6.64
C VAL A 74 -7.79 11.61 7.07
N SER A 75 -7.36 12.22 8.17
CA SER A 75 -7.87 13.47 8.71
C SER A 75 -6.76 14.22 9.44
N LEU A 76 -6.92 15.52 9.71
CA LEU A 76 -5.95 16.29 10.50
C LEU A 76 -5.70 15.66 11.89
N ARG A 77 -6.75 15.08 12.49
CA ARG A 77 -6.67 14.42 13.79
C ARG A 77 -5.84 13.14 13.74
N THR A 78 -6.10 12.28 12.75
CA THR A 78 -5.38 11.01 12.58
C THR A 78 -3.93 11.27 12.12
N GLY A 79 -3.69 12.32 11.33
CA GLY A 79 -2.36 12.82 10.98
C GLY A 79 -1.52 13.30 12.17
N ALA A 80 -2.11 14.06 13.10
CA ALA A 80 -1.41 14.45 14.33
C ALA A 80 -1.10 13.24 15.23
N ARG A 81 -2.02 12.27 15.28
CA ARG A 81 -1.89 11.05 16.11
C ARG A 81 -0.81 10.10 15.59
N ILE A 82 -0.70 9.90 14.27
CA ILE A 82 0.39 9.10 13.69
C ILE A 82 1.74 9.77 13.91
N GLY A 83 1.84 11.10 13.74
CA GLY A 83 3.06 11.84 14.05
C GLY A 83 3.50 11.68 15.50
N LEU A 84 2.56 11.77 16.45
CA LEU A 84 2.84 11.56 17.88
C LEU A 84 3.24 10.10 18.19
N SER A 85 2.59 9.12 17.55
CA SER A 85 2.92 7.69 17.73
C SER A 85 4.36 7.39 17.31
N VAL A 86 4.80 7.93 16.19
CA VAL A 86 6.19 7.79 15.71
C VAL A 86 7.18 8.46 16.66
N ILE A 87 6.91 9.69 17.10
CA ILE A 87 7.79 10.42 18.04
C ILE A 87 7.85 9.74 19.41
N ALA A 88 6.71 9.25 19.90
CA ALA A 88 6.60 8.65 21.23
C ALA A 88 6.94 7.15 21.27
N GLY A 89 7.23 6.54 20.11
CA GLY A 89 7.50 5.10 20.00
C GLY A 89 6.35 4.23 20.51
N ARG A 90 5.10 4.62 20.21
CA ARG A 90 3.89 3.92 20.67
C ARG A 90 3.14 3.26 19.51
N PRO A 91 2.51 2.10 19.71
CA PRO A 91 1.67 1.47 18.68
C PRO A 91 0.49 2.38 18.29
N TYR A 92 0.14 2.40 17.00
CA TYR A 92 -1.12 2.96 16.53
C TYR A 92 -1.71 1.98 15.51
N PRO A 93 -2.40 0.92 15.96
CA PRO A 93 -2.82 -0.19 15.11
C PRO A 93 -3.77 0.17 13.96
N ASN A 94 -4.42 1.33 14.02
CA ASN A 94 -5.35 1.82 12.99
C ASN A 94 -4.78 3.05 12.27
N ALA A 95 -3.45 3.16 12.13
CA ALA A 95 -2.86 4.36 11.58
C ALA A 95 -3.41 4.62 10.17
N PRO A 96 -3.65 5.90 9.81
CA PRO A 96 -4.15 6.22 8.48
C PRO A 96 -3.05 5.93 7.45
N VAL A 97 -3.43 5.28 6.35
CA VAL A 97 -2.56 5.12 5.19
C VAL A 97 -2.74 6.27 4.20
N SER A 98 -1.64 6.71 3.59
CA SER A 98 -1.71 7.68 2.49
C SER A 98 -2.60 7.18 1.34
N PRO A 99 -3.36 8.07 0.67
CA PRO A 99 -4.17 7.70 -0.48
C PRO A 99 -3.32 7.15 -1.63
N LEU A 100 -3.74 6.02 -2.18
CA LEU A 100 -3.20 5.43 -3.40
C LEU A 100 -4.35 5.07 -4.34
N PHE A 101 -4.10 5.20 -5.63
CA PHE A 101 -5.09 5.19 -6.68
C PHE A 101 -4.83 4.04 -7.65
N VAL A 102 -5.91 3.35 -8.01
CA VAL A 102 -5.93 2.38 -9.11
C VAL A 102 -7.08 2.79 -10.01
N GLN A 103 -6.82 2.95 -11.31
CA GLN A 103 -7.82 3.44 -12.29
C GLN A 103 -8.50 4.74 -11.84
N ASP A 104 -7.70 5.71 -11.39
CA ASP A 104 -8.15 7.00 -10.83
C ASP A 104 -9.11 6.91 -9.61
N ARG A 105 -9.30 5.71 -9.04
CA ARG A 105 -10.10 5.49 -7.82
C ARG A 105 -9.18 5.31 -6.61
N MET A 106 -9.43 6.09 -5.57
CA MET A 106 -8.77 5.94 -4.26
C MET A 106 -9.11 4.57 -3.66
N GLN A 107 -8.20 4.01 -2.85
CA GLN A 107 -8.48 2.76 -2.15
C GLN A 107 -9.77 2.84 -1.32
N ASP A 108 -10.52 1.73 -1.30
CA ASP A 108 -11.79 1.64 -0.58
C ASP A 108 -11.59 1.38 0.92
N PHE A 109 -10.55 0.63 1.26
CA PHE A 109 -10.12 0.38 2.64
C PHE A 109 -8.70 -0.18 2.68
N ALA A 110 -8.13 -0.16 3.88
CA ALA A 110 -6.83 -0.76 4.16
C ALA A 110 -6.85 -1.45 5.53
N PHE A 111 -6.02 -2.49 5.66
CA PHE A 111 -5.75 -3.13 6.94
C PHE A 111 -4.30 -2.95 7.32
N GLU A 112 -4.06 -2.88 8.62
CA GLU A 112 -2.74 -2.80 9.22
C GLU A 112 -2.59 -3.84 10.34
N ARG A 113 -1.36 -4.35 10.47
CA ARG A 113 -0.93 -5.15 11.62
C ARG A 113 0.49 -4.72 11.99
N ASP A 114 0.60 -4.08 13.15
CA ASP A 114 1.89 -3.64 13.70
C ASP A 114 2.87 -4.82 13.83
N GLU A 115 4.12 -4.58 13.48
CA GLU A 115 5.25 -5.47 13.78
C GLU A 115 6.16 -4.77 14.81
N GLY A 116 6.05 -5.19 16.07
CA GLY A 116 6.86 -4.64 17.15
C GLY A 116 6.13 -3.57 17.96
N ALA A 117 6.86 -2.54 18.39
CA ALA A 117 6.40 -1.61 19.44
C ALA A 117 5.86 -0.26 18.93
N SER A 118 5.97 0.03 17.63
CA SER A 118 5.63 1.34 17.07
C SER A 118 5.04 1.21 15.66
N ALA A 119 4.35 2.24 15.18
CA ALA A 119 3.71 2.26 13.87
C ALA A 119 4.69 2.41 12.68
N ASP A 120 6.01 2.46 12.93
CA ASP A 120 7.03 2.59 11.88
C ASP A 120 7.28 1.28 11.13
N ARG A 121 6.92 0.14 11.73
CA ARG A 121 6.99 -1.19 11.11
C ARG A 121 5.66 -1.88 11.18
N ARG A 122 5.06 -2.17 10.03
CA ARG A 122 3.74 -2.78 9.98
C ARG A 122 3.51 -3.51 8.67
N HIS A 123 2.81 -4.62 8.74
CA HIS A 123 2.19 -5.20 7.56
C HIS A 123 0.98 -4.36 7.20
N HIS A 124 0.81 -4.03 5.94
CA HIS A 124 -0.40 -3.37 5.47
C HIS A 124 -0.89 -3.98 4.16
N VAL A 125 -2.19 -3.83 3.93
CA VAL A 125 -2.79 -4.18 2.66
C VAL A 125 -3.87 -3.17 2.30
N ARG A 126 -3.86 -2.68 1.06
CA ARG A 126 -4.91 -1.79 0.52
C ARG A 126 -5.78 -2.55 -0.45
N PHE A 127 -7.06 -2.16 -0.53
CA PHE A 127 -8.06 -2.77 -1.41
C PHE A 127 -8.75 -1.74 -2.29
N TRP A 128 -8.94 -2.07 -3.57
CA TRP A 128 -9.68 -1.28 -4.55
C TRP A 128 -10.74 -2.15 -5.20
N GLN A 129 -11.98 -1.67 -5.21
CA GLN A 129 -13.07 -2.35 -5.91
C GLN A 129 -13.02 -2.05 -7.41
N ILE A 130 -12.83 -3.10 -8.21
CA ILE A 130 -12.78 -3.02 -9.69
C ILE A 130 -14.02 -3.61 -10.36
N GLY A 131 -14.92 -4.22 -9.59
CA GLY A 131 -16.18 -4.78 -10.07
C GLY A 131 -17.08 -5.21 -8.91
N THR A 132 -18.21 -5.81 -9.24
CA THR A 132 -19.08 -6.45 -8.23
C THR A 132 -18.32 -7.59 -7.57
N ASP A 133 -18.08 -7.46 -6.26
CA ASP A 133 -17.32 -8.44 -5.48
C ASP A 133 -15.96 -8.81 -6.10
N ASP A 134 -15.29 -7.87 -6.76
CA ASP A 134 -13.97 -8.06 -7.36
C ASP A 134 -13.02 -6.94 -6.90
N TRP A 135 -11.93 -7.35 -6.26
CA TRP A 135 -11.02 -6.47 -5.53
C TRP A 135 -9.60 -6.70 -5.98
N LEU A 136 -8.88 -5.63 -6.26
CA LEU A 136 -7.42 -5.65 -6.32
C LEU A 136 -6.86 -5.26 -4.96
N ALA A 137 -5.71 -5.83 -4.62
CA ALA A 137 -5.03 -5.50 -3.39
C ALA A 137 -3.50 -5.45 -3.54
N ALA A 138 -2.90 -4.59 -2.74
CA ALA A 138 -1.46 -4.43 -2.59
C ALA A 138 -1.10 -4.69 -1.13
N ALA A 139 -0.53 -5.85 -0.86
CA ALA A 139 0.03 -6.20 0.45
C ALA A 139 1.53 -5.89 0.45
N THR A 140 1.98 -5.01 1.34
CA THR A 140 3.40 -4.69 1.51
C THR A 140 3.72 -4.49 3.00
N PHE A 141 5.01 -4.53 3.33
CA PHE A 141 5.50 -4.34 4.68
C PHE A 141 6.16 -2.98 4.78
N ASP A 142 5.67 -2.09 5.64
CA ASP A 142 6.38 -0.86 5.98
C ASP A 142 7.54 -1.19 6.92
N ARG A 143 8.77 -0.78 6.57
CA ARG A 143 10.01 -1.02 7.34
C ARG A 143 10.57 0.23 8.03
N GLY A 144 9.90 1.37 7.89
CA GLY A 144 10.29 2.63 8.53
C GLY A 144 9.75 3.86 7.79
N VAL A 145 10.09 5.04 8.31
CA VAL A 145 9.79 6.35 7.72
C VAL A 145 11.11 7.01 7.29
N GLY A 146 11.12 7.64 6.11
CA GLY A 146 12.29 8.36 5.60
C GLY A 146 11.93 9.34 4.50
N LEU A 147 12.93 9.82 3.77
CA LEU A 147 12.71 10.72 2.64
C LEU A 147 12.60 9.91 1.34
N SER A 148 11.59 10.23 0.55
CA SER A 148 11.48 9.74 -0.83
C SER A 148 12.71 10.16 -1.62
N LEU A 149 13.30 9.21 -2.36
CA LEU A 149 14.45 9.48 -3.22
C LEU A 149 14.12 10.50 -4.31
N PHE A 150 12.86 10.53 -4.76
CA PHE A 150 12.46 11.31 -5.94
C PHE A 150 11.81 12.64 -5.59
N THR A 151 11.06 12.69 -4.48
CA THR A 151 10.34 13.91 -4.09
C THR A 151 10.89 14.57 -2.84
N LEU A 152 11.83 13.95 -2.12
CA LEU A 152 12.29 14.41 -0.80
C LEU A 152 11.17 14.55 0.24
N GLN A 153 9.97 14.06 -0.05
CA GLN A 153 8.85 14.05 0.88
C GLN A 153 9.10 12.99 1.96
N ILE A 154 8.56 13.24 3.15
CA ILE A 154 8.53 12.21 4.18
C ILE A 154 7.54 11.12 3.72
N THR A 155 8.01 9.89 3.61
CA THR A 155 7.23 8.73 3.18
C THR A 155 7.58 7.50 4.01
N HIS A 156 6.66 6.55 4.05
CA HIS A 156 6.99 5.20 4.48
C HIS A 156 7.86 4.50 3.43
N HIS A 157 8.78 3.67 3.92
CA HIS A 157 9.60 2.79 3.12
C HIS A 157 9.07 1.37 3.22
N ILE A 158 8.91 0.70 2.08
CA ILE A 158 8.47 -0.69 2.06
C ILE A 158 9.66 -1.67 2.12
N GLY A 159 9.41 -2.86 2.64
CA GLY A 159 10.28 -4.03 2.58
C GLY A 159 10.40 -4.56 1.15
N PRO A 160 11.54 -5.20 0.82
CA PRO A 160 11.82 -5.62 -0.54
C PRO A 160 11.01 -6.85 -1.00
N ASP A 161 10.56 -7.69 -0.06
CA ASP A 161 9.91 -8.97 -0.36
C ASP A 161 8.38 -8.84 -0.29
N ILE A 162 7.78 -8.42 -1.40
CA ILE A 162 6.32 -8.29 -1.50
C ILE A 162 5.61 -9.65 -1.66
N ASP A 163 6.35 -10.69 -2.03
CA ASP A 163 5.79 -12.03 -2.23
C ASP A 163 5.50 -12.70 -0.89
N THR A 164 6.33 -12.45 0.12
CA THR A 164 6.07 -12.84 1.52
C THR A 164 4.78 -12.20 2.05
N GLU A 165 4.56 -10.91 1.81
CA GLU A 165 3.34 -10.20 2.23
C GLU A 165 2.10 -10.71 1.48
N ARG A 166 2.23 -10.99 0.18
CA ARG A 166 1.19 -11.66 -0.62
C ARG A 166 0.86 -13.03 -0.05
N ALA A 167 1.86 -13.83 0.34
CA ALA A 167 1.66 -15.16 0.89
C ALA A 167 0.98 -15.11 2.26
N LEU A 168 1.35 -14.16 3.13
CA LEU A 168 0.73 -13.94 4.43
C LEU A 168 -0.76 -13.58 4.28
N SER A 169 -1.08 -12.63 3.40
CA SER A 169 -2.46 -12.26 3.06
C SER A 169 -3.24 -13.40 2.39
N SER A 170 -2.60 -14.19 1.54
CA SER A 170 -3.25 -15.36 0.92
C SER A 170 -3.55 -16.44 1.96
N ALA A 171 -2.64 -16.69 2.90
CA ALA A 171 -2.79 -17.70 3.94
C ALA A 171 -3.91 -17.33 4.92
N LEU A 172 -4.00 -16.07 5.35
CA LEU A 172 -5.07 -15.64 6.26
C LEU A 172 -6.46 -15.73 5.59
N LEU A 173 -6.56 -15.38 4.30
CA LEU A 173 -7.81 -15.50 3.55
C LEU A 173 -8.21 -16.98 3.39
N GLN A 174 -7.24 -17.85 3.10
CA GLN A 174 -7.47 -19.30 2.99
C GLN A 174 -7.90 -19.93 4.32
N ALA A 175 -7.35 -19.47 5.45
CA ALA A 175 -7.78 -19.91 6.78
C ALA A 175 -9.27 -19.59 7.05
N CYS A 176 -9.81 -18.58 6.35
CA CYS A 176 -11.22 -18.20 6.38
C CYS A 176 -12.03 -18.71 5.19
N GLY A 177 -11.54 -19.73 4.48
CA GLY A 177 -12.29 -20.43 3.44
C GLY A 177 -12.13 -19.85 2.03
N ALA A 178 -11.18 -18.94 1.81
CA ALA A 178 -10.85 -18.50 0.45
C ALA A 178 -10.18 -19.65 -0.34
N VAL A 179 -10.58 -19.82 -1.59
CA VAL A 179 -10.05 -20.86 -2.49
C VAL A 179 -9.09 -20.22 -3.50
N PRO A 180 -7.81 -20.64 -3.56
CA PRO A 180 -6.88 -20.18 -4.57
C PRO A 180 -7.37 -20.46 -5.99
N GLN A 181 -7.10 -19.53 -6.90
CA GLN A 181 -7.37 -19.63 -8.33
C GLN A 181 -6.05 -19.52 -9.11
N PRO A 182 -6.03 -19.85 -10.41
CA PRO A 182 -4.84 -19.65 -11.24
C PRO A 182 -4.32 -18.21 -11.12
N PRO A 183 -3.01 -18.01 -10.87
CA PRO A 183 -2.44 -16.68 -10.68
C PRO A 183 -2.51 -15.86 -11.97
N GLN A 184 -2.54 -14.54 -11.82
CA GLN A 184 -2.41 -13.59 -12.94
C GLN A 184 -0.96 -13.08 -13.02
N SER A 185 -0.55 -12.58 -14.19
CA SER A 185 0.77 -11.97 -14.32
C SER A 185 0.73 -10.50 -13.88
N MET A 186 1.72 -10.08 -13.09
CA MET A 186 2.01 -8.67 -12.79
C MET A 186 2.66 -7.94 -13.96
N ARG A 187 3.05 -8.66 -15.03
CA ARG A 187 3.82 -8.12 -16.16
C ARG A 187 5.16 -7.50 -15.75
N LEU A 188 5.64 -7.84 -14.56
CA LEU A 188 6.98 -7.53 -14.07
C LEU A 188 7.87 -8.76 -14.30
N PRO A 189 9.08 -8.60 -14.87
CA PRO A 189 10.02 -9.70 -14.97
C PRO A 189 10.31 -10.30 -13.59
N PRO A 190 10.18 -11.64 -13.42
CA PRO A 190 10.48 -12.30 -12.16
C PRO A 190 11.97 -12.19 -11.82
N GLY A 191 12.27 -12.09 -10.53
CA GLY A 191 13.65 -12.16 -10.02
C GLY A 191 14.52 -10.94 -10.33
N THR A 192 13.95 -9.86 -10.87
CA THR A 192 14.64 -8.57 -11.03
C THR A 192 14.25 -7.60 -9.93
N TRP A 193 15.14 -6.66 -9.63
CA TRP A 193 14.87 -5.57 -8.71
C TRP A 193 14.07 -4.48 -9.41
N HIS A 194 12.94 -4.12 -8.81
CA HIS A 194 12.07 -3.03 -9.21
C HIS A 194 12.19 -1.87 -8.22
N ARG A 195 11.59 -0.72 -8.55
CA ARG A 195 11.49 0.41 -7.62
C ARG A 195 10.08 0.98 -7.61
N ASN A 196 9.57 1.29 -6.42
CA ASN A 196 8.38 2.13 -6.29
C ASN A 196 8.76 3.61 -6.48
N GLY A 197 7.78 4.49 -6.53
CA GLY A 197 7.97 5.93 -6.66
C GLY A 197 8.38 6.65 -5.37
N GLY A 198 8.66 5.92 -4.29
CA GLY A 198 9.46 6.40 -3.16
C GLY A 198 10.97 6.13 -3.33
N GLY A 199 11.34 5.28 -4.30
CA GLY A 199 12.70 4.83 -4.55
C GLY A 199 13.06 3.52 -3.86
N ASP A 200 12.13 2.90 -3.12
CA ASP A 200 12.36 1.61 -2.46
C ASP A 200 12.48 0.49 -3.46
N ARG A 201 13.47 -0.37 -3.23
CA ARG A 201 13.68 -1.56 -4.04
C ARG A 201 12.78 -2.68 -3.56
N TYR A 202 12.13 -3.36 -4.49
CA TYR A 202 11.38 -4.58 -4.22
C TYR A 202 11.66 -5.64 -5.29
N HIS A 203 11.39 -6.90 -4.97
CA HIS A 203 11.46 -8.02 -5.90
C HIS A 203 10.16 -8.81 -5.85
N THR A 204 9.85 -9.50 -6.95
CA THR A 204 8.68 -10.37 -7.04
C THR A 204 8.91 -11.49 -8.06
N ASP A 205 8.21 -12.60 -7.89
CA ASP A 205 8.00 -13.64 -8.90
C ASP A 205 7.09 -13.21 -10.06
N GLY A 206 6.59 -11.97 -10.03
CA GLY A 206 5.78 -11.39 -11.09
C GLY A 206 4.35 -11.94 -11.15
N SER A 207 3.85 -12.52 -10.05
CA SER A 207 2.50 -13.08 -9.96
C SER A 207 1.54 -12.26 -9.09
N ILE A 208 0.28 -12.22 -9.50
CA ILE A 208 -0.84 -11.74 -8.70
C ILE A 208 -1.57 -12.98 -8.19
N ALA A 209 -1.61 -13.16 -6.87
CA ALA A 209 -2.36 -14.27 -6.28
C ALA A 209 -3.86 -13.97 -6.39
N VAL A 210 -4.62 -14.89 -6.97
CA VAL A 210 -6.06 -14.76 -7.15
C VAL A 210 -6.77 -15.70 -6.19
N LEU A 211 -7.69 -15.16 -5.38
CA LEU A 211 -8.48 -15.94 -4.43
C LEU A 211 -9.97 -15.69 -4.63
N SER A 212 -10.80 -16.72 -4.38
CA SER A 212 -12.25 -16.62 -4.34
C SER A 212 -12.76 -16.85 -2.92
N LEU A 213 -13.50 -15.89 -2.37
CA LEU A 213 -14.05 -15.90 -1.02
C LEU A 213 -15.56 -15.63 -1.08
N ASN A 214 -16.33 -16.69 -1.35
CA ASN A 214 -17.79 -16.59 -1.51
C ASN A 214 -18.52 -16.52 -0.15
N ARG A 215 -18.07 -17.31 0.82
CA ARG A 215 -18.59 -17.36 2.19
C ARG A 215 -17.42 -17.56 3.15
N PRO A 216 -17.18 -16.64 4.09
CA PRO A 216 -16.10 -16.82 5.04
C PRO A 216 -16.51 -17.93 6.02
N THR A 217 -15.57 -18.81 6.37
CA THR A 217 -15.74 -19.88 7.38
C THR A 217 -15.32 -19.44 8.78
N CYS A 218 -14.86 -18.20 8.86
CA CYS A 218 -14.65 -17.38 10.04
C CYS A 218 -15.54 -16.12 9.86
#